data_AF-A0A2I0HH17-F1
#
_entry.id   AF-A0A2I0HH17-F1
#
_cell.length_a   1.000
_cell.length_b   1.000
_cell.length_c   1.000
_cell.angle_alpha   90.00
_cell.angle_beta   90.00
_cell.angle_gamma   90.00
#
_symmetry.space_group_name_H-M   'P 1'
#
loop_
_entity.id
_entity.type
_entity.pdbx_description
1 polymer ?
#
loop_
_entity_poly.entity_id
_entity_poly.type
_entity_poly.pdbx_seq_one_letter_code
_entity_poly.pdbx_strand_id
1 'polypeptide(L)' 'GGVRNGILRIKELTFEQSALIVLDDVHDVGQLNALAGGRDWFYEGSRIIITSRDRDLLPESIVNVFYE' A
#
# COMPACT_ATOMS: atom_id res chain seq x y z
N GLY A 1 -11.89 -6.13 -17.14
CA GLY A 1 -11.23 -6.88 -16.05
C GLY A 1 -9.73 -6.66 -15.96
N GLY A 2 -9.23 -5.42 -16.09
CA GLY A 2 -7.77 -5.15 -16.03
C GLY A 2 -7.25 -4.79 -14.63
N VAL A 3 -8.00 -3.96 -13.88
CA VAL A 3 -7.58 -3.43 -12.56
C VAL A 3 -7.37 -4.55 -11.54
N ARG A 4 -8.32 -5.49 -11.44
CA ARG A 4 -8.24 -6.62 -10.49
C ARG A 4 -7.01 -7.50 -10.72
N ASN A 5 -6.66 -7.73 -11.99
CA ASN A 5 -5.50 -8.55 -12.33
C ASN A 5 -4.19 -7.84 -11.99
N GLY A 6 -4.13 -6.51 -12.16
CA GLY A 6 -2.99 -5.70 -11.73
C GLY A 6 -2.76 -5.79 -10.22
N ILE A 7 -3.82 -5.66 -9.42
CA ILE A 7 -3.75 -5.77 -7.95
C ILE A 7 -3.27 -7.17 -7.53
N LEU A 8 -3.84 -8.23 -8.13
CA LEU A 8 -3.42 -9.60 -7.84
C LEU A 8 -1.94 -9.83 -8.15
N ARG A 9 -1.46 -9.30 -9.28
CA ARG A 9 -0.05 -9.41 -9.66
C ARG A 9 0.87 -8.71 -8.67
N ILE A 10 0.50 -7.52 -8.21
CA ILE A 10 1.24 -6.78 -7.17
C ILE A 10 1.29 -7.62 -5.88
N LYS A 11 0.14 -8.19 -5.47
CA LYS A 11 0.08 -9.06 -4.29
C LYS A 11 0.98 -10.28 -4.42
N GLU A 12 0.93 -11.02 -5.53
CA GLU A 12 1.80 -12.18 -5.77
C GLU A 12 3.29 -11.82 -5.66
N LEU A 13 3.71 -10.75 -6.34
CA LEU A 13 5.12 -10.34 -6.36
C LEU A 13 5.63 -9.89 -4.99
N THR A 14 4.77 -9.24 -4.21
CA THR A 14 5.15 -8.65 -2.93
C THR A 14 4.98 -9.64 -1.76
N PHE A 15 4.26 -10.74 -1.97
CA PHE A 15 4.13 -11.82 -0.99
C PHE A 15 5.34 -12.78 -0.99
N GLU A 16 6.00 -12.97 -2.13
CA GLU A 16 7.11 -13.93 -2.26
C GLU A 16 8.47 -13.35 -1.83
N GLN A 17 8.66 -12.03 -1.94
CA GLN A 17 9.94 -11.38 -1.70
C GLN A 17 9.75 -9.99 -1.08
N SER A 18 10.75 -9.54 -0.31
CA SER A 18 10.75 -8.20 0.25
C SER A 18 10.72 -7.15 -0.86
N ALA A 19 9.76 -6.23 -0.81
CA ALA A 19 9.63 -5.15 -1.78
C ALA A 19 9.69 -3.77 -1.11
N LEU A 20 10.22 -2.79 -1.84
CA LEU A 20 10.00 -1.37 -1.54
C LEU A 20 8.90 -0.86 -2.46
N ILE A 21 7.75 -0.51 -1.89
CA ILE A 21 6.58 -0.04 -2.62
C ILE A 21 6.41 1.44 -2.33
N VAL A 22 6.28 2.25 -3.39
CA VAL A 22 6.01 3.68 -3.28
C VAL A 22 4.64 3.96 -3.88
N LEU A 23 3.72 4.44 -3.06
CA LEU A 23 2.40 4.88 -3.46
C LEU A 23 2.41 6.40 -3.50
N ASP A 24 2.42 6.95 -4.72
CA ASP A 24 2.50 8.40 -4.92
C ASP A 24 1.10 9.04 -4.97
N ASP A 25 0.93 10.17 -4.28
CA ASP A 25 -0.27 11.03 -4.28
C ASP A 25 -1.58 10.31 -3.93
N VAL A 26 -1.55 9.51 -2.85
CA VAL A 26 -2.74 8.81 -2.36
C VAL A 26 -3.70 9.82 -1.72
N HIS A 27 -4.87 10.00 -2.33
CA HIS A 27 -5.90 10.96 -1.91
C HIS A 27 -7.24 10.27 -1.57
N ASP A 28 -7.30 8.94 -1.62
CA ASP A 28 -8.50 8.16 -1.32
C ASP A 28 -8.13 6.90 -0.53
N VAL A 29 -8.76 6.71 0.62
CA VAL A 29 -8.54 5.53 1.47
C VAL A 29 -8.91 4.22 0.76
N GLY A 30 -9.83 4.27 -0.20
CA GLY A 30 -10.19 3.14 -1.05
C GLY A 30 -9.04 2.68 -1.94
N GLN A 31 -8.21 3.60 -2.44
CA GLN A 31 -6.99 3.24 -3.19
C GLN A 31 -5.98 2.55 -2.27
N LEU A 32 -5.80 3.10 -1.06
CA LEU A 32 -4.91 2.51 -0.06
C LEU A 32 -5.39 1.10 0.35
N ASN A 33 -6.69 0.92 0.59
CA ASN A 33 -7.28 -0.39 0.89
C ASN A 33 -7.13 -1.39 -0.27
N ALA A 34 -7.26 -0.92 -1.51
CA ALA A 34 -7.13 -1.77 -2.69
C ALA A 34 -5.68 -2.25 -2.91
N LEU A 35 -4.68 -1.45 -2.54
CA LEU A 35 -3.26 -1.74 -2.77
C LEU A 35 -2.53 -2.30 -1.54
N ALA A 36 -2.97 -1.93 -0.33
CA ALA A 36 -2.31 -2.21 0.94
C ALA A 36 -3.28 -2.50 2.10
N GLY A 37 -4.51 -2.94 1.81
CA GLY A 37 -5.54 -3.20 2.84
C GLY A 37 -5.28 -4.40 3.75
N GLY A 38 -4.30 -5.25 3.45
CA GLY A 38 -3.92 -6.39 4.29
C GLY A 38 -2.40 -6.45 4.48
N ARG A 39 -1.93 -6.47 5.73
CA ARG A 39 -0.50 -6.61 6.05
C ARG A 39 0.06 -7.97 5.62
N ASP A 40 -0.80 -8.97 5.53
CA ASP A 40 -0.52 -10.33 5.05
C ASP A 40 -0.20 -10.40 3.55
N TRP A 41 -0.35 -9.29 2.82
CA TRP A 41 -0.04 -9.24 1.39
C TRP A 41 1.45 -9.05 1.12
N PHE A 42 2.21 -8.63 2.11
CA PHE A 42 3.60 -8.23 1.95
C PHE A 42 4.51 -9.18 2.72
N TYR A 43 5.58 -9.60 2.06
CA TYR A 43 6.63 -10.40 2.66
C TYR A 43 7.29 -9.63 3.82
N GLU A 44 7.71 -10.36 4.85
CA GLU A 44 8.36 -9.77 6.02
C GLU A 44 9.61 -8.96 5.61
N GLY A 45 9.73 -7.73 6.14
CA GLY A 45 10.80 -6.80 5.77
C GLY A 45 10.50 -5.92 4.57
N SER A 46 9.36 -6.13 3.87
CA SER A 46 8.86 -5.17 2.89
C SER A 46 8.57 -3.81 3.52
N ARG A 47 8.76 -2.73 2.75
CA ARG A 47 8.47 -1.36 3.19
C ARG A 47 7.55 -0.68 2.18
N ILE A 48 6.55 0.00 2.70
CA ILE A 48 5.60 0.77 1.90
C ILE A 48 5.75 2.24 2.31
N ILE A 49 6.02 3.08 1.33
CA ILE A 49 6.11 4.54 1.48
C ILE A 49 4.91 5.12 0.77
N ILE A 50 4.17 5.98 1.45
CA ILE A 50 2.99 6.65 0.92
C ILE A 50 3.28 8.14 0.91
N THR A 51 3.14 8.79 -0.23
CA THR A 51 3.10 10.25 -0.32
C THR A 51 1.63 10.66 -0.45
N SER A 52 1.23 11.65 0.33
CA SER A 52 -0.12 12.21 0.27
C SER A 52 -0.05 13.70 0.53
N ARG A 53 -0.95 14.45 -0.11
CA ARG A 53 -1.19 15.87 0.18
C ARG A 53 -2.16 16.08 1.33
N ASP A 54 -2.85 15.03 1.77
CA ASP A 54 -3.85 15.07 2.83
C ASP A 54 -3.62 13.91 3.81
N ARG A 55 -2.89 14.21 4.87
CA ARG A 55 -2.55 13.25 5.94
C ARG A 55 -3.78 12.76 6.68
N ASP A 56 -4.85 13.57 6.78
CA ASP A 56 -6.03 13.24 7.57
C ASP A 56 -6.87 12.13 6.93
N LEU A 57 -6.64 11.85 5.64
CA LEU A 57 -7.26 10.73 4.92
C LEU A 57 -6.55 9.39 5.13
N LEU A 58 -5.37 9.37 5.76
CA LEU A 58 -4.59 8.17 5.98
C LEU A 58 -4.96 7.52 7.33
N PRO A 59 -5.60 6.33 7.33
CA PRO A 59 -6.03 5.69 8.57
C PRO A 59 -4.83 5.16 9.36
N GLU A 60 -4.77 5.48 10.64
CA GLU A 60 -3.75 4.98 11.58
C GLU A 60 -3.73 3.44 11.69
N SER A 61 -4.83 2.77 11.31
CA SER A 61 -4.89 1.31 11.26
C SER A 61 -4.00 0.72 10.16
N ILE A 62 -3.69 1.49 9.12
CA ILE A 62 -2.87 1.06 7.97
C ILE A 62 -1.47 1.68 8.03
N VAL A 63 -1.37 2.95 8.45
CA VAL A 63 -0.10 3.69 8.49
C VAL A 63 0.54 3.59 9.86
N ASN A 64 1.76 3.05 9.92
CA ASN A 64 2.47 2.84 11.18
C ASN A 64 3.25 4.07 11.66
N VAL A 65 3.73 4.90 10.73
CA VAL A 65 4.61 6.05 10.99
C VAL A 65 4.30 7.16 10.00
N PHE A 66 4.26 8.40 10.48
CA PHE A 66 4.17 9.60 9.67
C PHE A 66 5.50 10.35 9.67
N TYR A 67 5.87 10.90 8.52
CA TYR A 67 7.05 11.75 8.35
C TYR A 67 6.58 13.13 7.89
N GLU A 68 7.23 14.19 8.38
CA GLU A 68 7.05 15.60 7.99
C GLU A 68 8.24 16.09 7.15
#